data_AF-A0AAV6YIN6-F1
#
_entry.id   AF-A0AAV6YIN6-F1
#
_cell.length_a   1.000
_cell.length_b   1.000
_cell.length_c   1.000
_cell.angle_alpha   90.00
_cell.angle_beta   90.00
_cell.angle_gamma   90.00
#
_symmetry.space_group_name_H-M   'P 1'
#
loop_
_entity.id
_entity.type
_entity.pdbx_description
1 polymer ?
#
loop_
_entity_poly.entity_id
_entity_poly.type
_entity_poly.pdbx_seq_one_letter_code
_entity_poly.pdbx_strand_id
1 'polypeptide(L)' 'MALREALQLVEGKRANIYTQGIVLGSKHDYEPIWKARDFLTSAGTPFKHGTLVIELMEVRIVKVRAHTIW' A
#
# COMPACT_ATOMS: atom_id res chain seq x y z
N MET A 1 9.37 4.53 0.00
CA MET A 1 9.89 5.78 -0.59
C MET A 1 9.47 5.88 -2.06
N ALA A 2 10.02 5.09 -2.98
CA ALA A 2 9.72 5.19 -4.41
C ALA A 2 8.21 5.16 -4.79
N LEU A 3 7.42 4.30 -4.15
CA LEU A 3 5.98 4.26 -4.41
C LEU A 3 5.25 5.53 -3.96
N ARG A 4 5.68 6.16 -2.85
CA ARG A 4 5.09 7.41 -2.36
C ARG A 4 5.28 8.54 -3.36
N GLU A 5 6.51 8.68 -3.84
CA GLU A 5 6.88 9.70 -4.83
C GLU A 5 6.13 9.46 -6.14
N ALA A 6 6.05 8.20 -6.59
CA ALA A 6 5.28 7.84 -7.76
C ALA A 6 3.79 8.21 -7.61
N LEU A 7 3.19 7.98 -6.43
CA LEU A 7 1.81 8.34 -6.13
C LEU A 7 1.58 9.86 -6.12
N GLN A 8 2.49 10.63 -5.53
CA GLN A 8 2.44 12.09 -5.53
C GLN A 8 2.55 12.66 -6.96
N LEU A 9 3.42 12.09 -7.79
CA LEU A 9 3.59 12.54 -9.18
C LEU A 9 2.36 12.28 -10.06
N VAL A 10 1.53 11.28 -9.71
CA VAL A 10 0.34 10.89 -10.48
C VAL A 10 -0.96 11.32 -9.81
N GLU A 11 -0.90 12.14 -8.77
CA GLU A 11 -2.07 12.63 -8.06
C GLU A 11 -3.06 13.30 -9.04
N GLY A 12 -4.35 12.94 -8.93
CA GLY A 12 -5.39 13.40 -9.84
C GLY A 12 -5.36 12.78 -11.26
N LYS A 13 -4.45 11.84 -11.54
CA LYS A 13 -4.33 11.16 -12.84
C LYS A 13 -4.49 9.65 -12.70
N ARG A 14 -4.82 9.00 -13.82
CA ARG A 14 -4.80 7.54 -13.92
C ARG A 14 -3.41 7.11 -14.41
N ALA A 15 -2.67 6.38 -13.57
CA ALA A 15 -1.34 5.86 -13.91
C ALA A 15 -1.20 4.38 -13.60
N ASN A 16 -0.31 3.70 -14.33
CA ASN A 16 0.11 2.33 -14.04
C ASN A 16 1.44 2.38 -13.30
N ILE A 17 1.48 1.94 -12.05
CA ILE A 17 2.71 1.85 -11.25
C ILE A 17 3.09 0.38 -11.10
N TYR A 18 4.28 0.04 -11.58
CA TYR A 18 4.84 -1.30 -11.43
C TYR A 18 5.71 -1.31 -10.17
N THR A 19 5.27 -2.04 -9.15
CA THR A 19 5.97 -2.15 -7.86
C THR A 19 6.24 -3.61 -7.52
N GLN A 20 7.30 -3.86 -6.76
CA GLN A 20 7.68 -5.21 -6.32
C GLN A 20 6.58 -5.79 -5.41
N GLY A 21 6.31 -7.10 -5.57
CA GLY A 21 5.09 -7.77 -5.07
C GLY A 21 4.82 -7.64 -3.57
N ILE A 22 5.83 -7.42 -2.73
CA ILE A 22 5.65 -7.24 -1.27
C ILE A 22 4.77 -6.03 -0.95
N VAL A 23 4.88 -4.94 -1.70
CA VAL A 23 4.09 -3.72 -1.44
C VAL A 23 2.64 -3.88 -1.93
N LEU A 24 2.44 -4.75 -2.91
CA LEU A 24 1.14 -5.02 -3.52
C LEU A 24 0.33 -6.05 -2.71
N GLY A 25 0.97 -7.15 -2.30
CA GLY A 25 0.33 -8.18 -1.47
C GLY A 25 -0.03 -7.66 -0.07
N SER A 26 0.82 -6.79 0.49
CA SER A 26 0.55 -6.18 1.80
C SER A 26 -0.74 -5.35 1.85
N LYS A 27 -1.10 -4.64 0.77
CA LYS A 27 -2.37 -3.91 0.72
C LYS A 27 -3.58 -4.83 0.62
N HIS A 28 -3.55 -5.83 -0.25
CA HIS A 28 -4.72 -6.69 -0.45
C HIS A 28 -5.00 -7.63 0.73
N ASP A 29 -3.96 -8.20 1.32
CA ASP A 29 -4.11 -9.25 2.32
C ASP A 29 -4.29 -8.69 3.74
N TYR A 30 -3.69 -7.53 4.04
CA TYR A 30 -3.59 -7.02 5.41
C TYR A 30 -4.36 -5.72 5.65
N GLU A 31 -4.94 -5.09 4.61
CA GLU A 31 -5.72 -3.86 4.79
C GLU A 31 -6.86 -3.98 5.81
N PRO A 32 -7.69 -5.04 5.80
CA PRO A 32 -8.75 -5.20 6.80
C PRO A 32 -8.20 -5.33 8.22
N ILE A 33 -7.07 -6.02 8.36
CA ILE A 33 -6.43 -6.30 9.66
C ILE A 33 -5.83 -5.03 10.25
N TRP A 34 -5.19 -4.19 9.42
CA TRP A 34 -4.60 -2.94 9.89
C TRP A 34 -5.64 -1.88 10.22
N LYS A 35 -6.71 -1.76 9.43
CA LYS A 35 -7.85 -0.89 9.73
C LYS A 35 -8.53 -1.29 11.04
N ALA A 36 -8.72 -2.58 11.29
CA ALA A 36 -9.33 -3.07 12.52
C ALA A 36 -8.47 -2.86 13.78
N ARG A 37 -7.18 -2.55 13.62
CA ARG A 37 -6.21 -2.36 14.71
C ARG A 37 -5.69 -0.93 14.79
N ASP A 38 -6.33 0.02 14.11
CA ASP A 38 -5.89 1.42 14.03
C ASP A 38 -4.40 1.56 13.67
N PHE A 39 -3.90 0.69 12.78
CA PHE A 39 -2.50 0.67 12.33
C PHE A 39 -1.48 0.43 13.47
N LEU A 40 -1.89 -0.27 14.53
CA LEU A 40 -1.04 -0.68 15.63
C LEU A 40 -0.53 -2.12 15.47
N THR A 41 0.68 -2.36 15.95
CA THR A 41 1.25 -3.70 16.11
C THR A 41 0.54 -4.45 17.25
N SER A 42 0.81 -5.75 17.39
CA SER A 42 0.35 -6.54 18.54
C SER A 42 0.85 -6.02 19.89
N ALA A 43 1.93 -5.24 19.91
CA ALA A 43 2.45 -4.56 21.10
C ALA A 43 1.80 -3.19 21.38
N GLY A 44 0.82 -2.77 20.57
CA GLY A 44 0.15 -1.47 20.71
C GLY A 44 0.97 -0.28 20.21
N THR A 45 2.12 -0.52 19.57
CA THR A 45 2.95 0.54 18.98
C THR A 45 2.62 0.71 17.49
N PRO A 46 2.78 1.91 16.91
CA PRO A 46 2.60 2.11 15.47
C PRO A 46 3.55 1.22 14.67
N PHE A 47 3.08 0.53 13.61
CA PHE A 47 3.99 -0.29 12.82
C PHE A 47 4.93 0.56 11.96
N LYS A 48 6.15 0.07 11.78
CA LYS A 48 7.20 0.75 11.01
C LYS A 48 6.72 0.92 9.56
N HIS A 49 6.59 2.18 9.12
CA HIS A 49 5.99 2.61 7.84
C HIS A 49 4.46 2.74 7.79
N GLY A 50 3.78 2.86 8.94
CA GLY A 50 2.34 3.12 9.05
C GLY A 50 1.81 4.21 8.11
N THR A 51 2.48 5.36 8.10
CA THR A 51 2.09 6.51 7.25
C THR A 51 2.10 6.17 5.76
N LEU A 52 3.11 5.45 5.28
CA LEU A 52 3.22 5.05 3.87
C LEU A 52 2.08 4.10 3.48
N VAL A 53 1.71 3.20 4.39
CA VAL A 53 0.63 2.24 4.16
C VAL A 53 -0.73 2.93 4.19
N ILE A 54 -0.95 3.88 5.11
CA ILE A 54 -2.17 4.68 5.17
C ILE A 54 -2.34 5.48 3.87
N GLU A 55 -1.30 6.19 3.43
CA GLU A 55 -1.31 6.90 2.14
C GLU A 55 -1.58 5.95 0.97
N LEU A 56 -0.99 4.75 0.99
CA LEU A 56 -1.26 3.74 -0.02
C LEU A 56 -2.73 3.27 0.00
N MET A 57 -3.38 3.20 1.15
CA MET A 57 -4.80 2.81 1.29
C MET A 57 -5.76 3.85 0.71
N GLU A 58 -5.45 5.13 0.81
CA GLU A 58 -6.27 6.21 0.24
C GLU A 58 -6.30 6.18 -1.30
N VAL A 59 -5.30 5.55 -1.92
CA VAL A 59 -5.25 5.41 -3.37
C VAL A 59 -6.25 4.37 -3.85
N ARG A 60 -7.18 4.82 -4.69
CA ARG A 60 -8.12 3.93 -5.41
C ARG A 60 -7.37 3.11 -6.45
N ILE A 61 -7.18 1.82 -6.17
CA ILE A 61 -6.63 0.87 -7.12
C ILE A 61 -7.73 0.43 -8.09
N VAL A 62 -7.54 0.71 -9.38
CA VAL A 62 -8.52 0.39 -10.42
C VAL A 62 -8.25 -0.97 -11.06
N LYS A 63 -6.99 -1.37 -11.17
CA LYS A 63 -6.59 -2.66 -11.75
C LYS A 63 -5.21 -3.04 -11.25
N VAL A 64 -5.08 -4.30 -10.83
CA VAL A 64 -3.81 -4.90 -10.45
C VAL A 64 -3.45 -5.97 -11.48
N ARG A 65 -2.19 -5.96 -11.93
CA ARG A 65 -1.59 -7.09 -12.62
C ARG A 65 -0.36 -7.52 -11.82
N ALA A 66 -0.48 -8.64 -11.12
CA ALA A 66 0.67 -9.34 -10.58
C ALA A 66 1.26 -10.19 -11.70
N HIS A 67 2.54 -9.97 -12.02
CA HIS A 67 3.32 -10.93 -12.80
C HIS A 67 4.02 -11.85 -11.81
N THR A 68 3.40 -12.97 -11.49
CA THR A 68 4.04 -14.05 -10.74
C THR A 68 4.90 -14.84 -11.73
N ILE A 69 6.21 -14.64 -11.67
CA ILE A 69 7.18 -15.57 -12.26
C ILE A 69 7.64 -16.42 -11.08
N TRP A 70 7.29 -17.70 -11.09
CA TRP A 70 7.77 -18.70 -10.13
C TRP A 70 9.23 -19.03 -10.40
#